data_AF-M1WB48-F1
#
_entry.id   AF-M1WB48-F1
#
_cell.length_a   1.000
_cell.length_b   1.000
_cell.length_c   1.000
_cell.angle_alpha   90.00
_cell.angle_beta   90.00
_cell.angle_gamma   90.00
#
_symmetry.space_group_name_H-M   'P 1'
#
loop_
_entity.id
_entity.type
_entity.pdbx_description
1 polymer ?
#
loop_
_entity_poly.entity_id
_entity_poly.type
_entity_poly.pdbx_seq_one_letter_code
_entity_poly.pdbx_strand_id
1 'polypeptide(L)'
;MPLFNACGVTSMKKTFNFASCFMSGETATDFTWVITAIGELLESEGIAKPQIIVTDRDLGLLRAIEGYEPFNGIPHILCRWHANMNVLSKCKQHFPKAKWDPATRKAVRAAEFTRFLEAWNALANAETEALFNQKLEHFKEAGRFPDAAVSYVLNTWITPWKEKIVRCFVDRYRHFGYVTTSIVEPANAAIKRFLWGNTGDLSTVFRHLENFWRYQLAEIQGHERQRYNKLFNYTRKLLRNMPC
;
A
#
# COMPACT_ATOMS: atom_id res chain seq x y z
N MET A 1 19.42 -11.57 1.66
CA MET A 1 18.14 -12.26 1.91
C MET A 1 17.05 -11.20 1.99
N PRO A 2 16.13 -11.13 1.02
CA PRO A 2 14.97 -10.24 1.08
C PRO A 2 14.18 -10.40 2.38
N LEU A 3 13.70 -9.28 2.92
CA LEU A 3 12.84 -9.23 4.09
C LEU A 3 11.43 -8.85 3.64
N PHE A 4 10.49 -9.78 3.79
CA PHE A 4 9.06 -9.54 3.66
C PHE A 4 8.49 -9.13 5.02
N ASN A 5 7.64 -8.10 5.03
CA ASN A 5 6.93 -7.68 6.24
C ASN A 5 5.43 -7.59 5.99
N ALA A 6 4.67 -8.17 6.91
CA ALA A 6 3.23 -8.06 6.95
C ALA A 6 2.83 -7.07 8.06
N CYS A 7 2.05 -6.06 7.66
CA CYS A 7 1.64 -4.97 8.54
C CYS A 7 0.12 -4.91 8.63
N GLY A 8 -0.38 -4.67 9.84
CA GLY A 8 -1.77 -4.38 10.13
C GLY A 8 -1.96 -2.92 10.52
N VAL A 9 -3.22 -2.51 10.59
CA VAL A 9 -3.60 -1.19 11.10
C VAL A 9 -4.65 -1.37 12.19
N THR A 10 -4.41 -0.76 13.34
CA THR A 10 -5.40 -0.69 14.42
C THR A 10 -6.53 0.30 14.11
N SER A 11 -7.63 0.22 14.85
CA SER A 11 -8.72 1.22 14.82
C SER A 11 -8.25 2.65 15.13
N MET A 12 -7.03 2.80 15.66
CA MET A 12 -6.40 4.09 15.96
C MET A 12 -5.57 4.66 14.80
N LYS A 13 -5.64 4.06 13.60
CA LYS A 13 -4.80 4.38 12.44
C LYS A 13 -3.30 4.19 12.73
N LYS A 14 -2.96 3.32 13.68
CA LYS A 14 -1.57 2.96 13.98
C LYS A 14 -1.22 1.68 13.25
N THR A 15 -0.14 1.76 12.48
CA THR A 15 0.47 0.60 11.83
C THR A 15 1.25 -0.20 12.84
N PHE A 16 1.14 -1.52 12.74
CA PHE A 16 1.97 -2.45 13.47
C PHE A 16 2.39 -3.56 12.53
N ASN A 17 3.61 -4.04 12.66
CA ASN A 17 4.01 -5.28 12.01
C ASN A 17 3.36 -6.43 12.80
N PHE A 18 3.02 -7.53 12.14
CA PHE A 18 2.57 -8.74 12.82
C PHE A 18 3.29 -9.99 12.35
N ALA A 19 3.94 -9.95 11.18
CA ALA A 19 4.82 -11.01 10.72
C ALA A 19 5.98 -10.44 9.89
N SER A 20 7.09 -11.14 9.93
CA SER A 20 8.30 -10.86 9.15
C SER A 20 8.92 -12.16 8.67
N CYS A 21 9.31 -12.23 7.41
CA CYS A 21 9.87 -13.43 6.79
C CYS A 21 11.12 -13.08 6.01
N PHE A 22 12.17 -13.87 6.19
CA PHE A 22 13.32 -13.85 5.29
C PHE A 22 13.07 -14.82 4.16
N MET A 23 13.12 -14.34 2.93
CA MET A 23 12.92 -15.15 1.73
C MET A 23 14.26 -15.44 1.07
N SER A 24 14.41 -16.61 0.46
CA SER A 24 15.63 -16.95 -0.27
C SER A 24 15.80 -16.08 -1.53
N GLY A 25 14.68 -15.75 -2.18
CA GLY A 25 14.57 -14.78 -3.26
C GLY A 25 13.22 -14.05 -3.22
N GLU A 26 12.74 -13.61 -4.38
CA GLU A 26 11.41 -13.00 -4.57
C GLU A 26 10.69 -13.74 -5.71
N THR A 27 10.74 -15.08 -5.67
CA THR A 27 10.09 -15.93 -6.68
C THR A 27 8.64 -16.23 -6.30
N ALA A 28 7.86 -16.77 -7.25
CA ALA A 28 6.49 -17.19 -6.97
C ALA A 28 6.42 -18.23 -5.83
N THR A 29 7.39 -19.16 -5.76
CA THR A 29 7.46 -20.17 -4.69
C THR A 29 7.74 -19.53 -3.33
N ASP A 30 8.65 -18.55 -3.29
CA ASP A 30 8.96 -17.82 -2.05
C ASP A 30 7.69 -17.10 -1.53
N PHE A 31 6.94 -16.42 -2.40
CA PHE A 31 5.71 -15.75 -2.01
C PHE A 31 4.61 -16.72 -1.57
N THR A 32 4.42 -17.84 -2.25
CA THR A 32 3.46 -18.87 -1.83
C THR A 32 3.79 -19.36 -0.43
N TRP A 33 5.05 -19.66 -0.15
CA TRP A 33 5.46 -20.08 1.19
C TRP A 33 5.18 -19.00 2.23
N VAL A 34 5.51 -17.73 1.96
CA VAL A 34 5.24 -16.61 2.89
C VAL A 34 3.75 -16.46 3.17
N ILE A 35 2.90 -16.48 2.14
CA ILE A 35 1.46 -16.31 2.31
C ILE A 35 0.86 -17.48 3.11
N THR A 36 1.27 -18.71 2.82
CA THR A 36 0.84 -19.88 3.59
C THR A 36 1.27 -19.77 5.06
N ALA A 37 2.54 -19.43 5.32
CA ALA A 37 3.05 -19.29 6.68
C ALA A 37 2.33 -18.18 7.47
N ILE A 38 2.00 -17.05 6.81
CA ILE A 38 1.20 -15.99 7.42
C ILE A 38 -0.21 -16.50 7.74
N GLY A 39 -0.85 -17.21 6.82
CA GLY A 39 -2.19 -17.75 7.05
C GLY A 39 -2.24 -18.76 8.19
N GLU A 40 -1.29 -19.69 8.24
CA GLU A 40 -1.13 -20.67 9.32
C GLU A 40 -0.89 -19.99 10.68
N LEU A 41 -0.07 -18.93 10.71
CA LEU A 41 0.14 -18.13 11.93
C LEU A 41 -1.15 -17.45 12.41
N LEU A 42 -1.95 -16.89 11.50
CA LEU A 42 -3.22 -16.27 11.88
C LEU A 42 -4.18 -17.32 12.44
N GLU A 43 -4.24 -18.49 11.83
CA GLU A 43 -5.08 -19.59 12.28
C GLU A 43 -4.64 -20.13 13.65
N SER A 44 -3.35 -20.38 13.85
CA SER A 44 -2.82 -20.93 15.10
C SER A 44 -3.06 -20.01 16.30
N GLU A 45 -3.01 -18.70 16.07
CA GLU A 45 -3.24 -17.68 17.09
C GLU A 45 -4.72 -17.27 17.22
N GLY A 46 -5.62 -17.90 16.46
CA GLY A 46 -7.06 -17.58 16.48
C GLY A 46 -7.37 -16.16 15.99
N ILE A 47 -6.49 -15.58 15.16
CA ILE A 47 -6.64 -14.24 14.60
C ILE A 47 -7.50 -14.31 13.35
N ALA A 48 -8.56 -13.50 13.30
CA ALA A 48 -9.42 -13.41 12.13
C ALA A 48 -8.62 -13.00 10.88
N LYS A 49 -8.94 -13.63 9.74
CA LYS A 49 -8.36 -13.30 8.44
C LYS A 49 -8.59 -11.82 8.06
N PRO A 50 -7.70 -11.23 7.25
CA PRO A 50 -7.85 -9.83 6.87
C PRO A 50 -9.13 -9.61 6.09
N GLN A 51 -9.78 -8.46 6.29
CA GLN A 51 -10.95 -8.08 5.49
C GLN A 51 -10.54 -7.51 4.13
N ILE A 52 -9.34 -6.94 4.03
CA ILE A 52 -8.79 -6.30 2.83
C ILE A 52 -7.28 -6.51 2.85
N ILE A 53 -6.71 -6.83 1.69
CA ILE A 53 -5.26 -6.93 1.48
C ILE A 53 -4.82 -5.76 0.61
N VAL A 54 -3.69 -5.13 0.94
CA VAL A 54 -3.10 -4.05 0.15
C VAL A 54 -1.65 -4.39 -0.16
N THR A 55 -1.29 -4.47 -1.43
CA THR A 55 0.09 -4.78 -1.86
C THR A 55 0.53 -3.93 -3.04
N ASP A 56 1.80 -4.00 -3.39
CA ASP A 56 2.28 -3.50 -4.67
C ASP A 56 1.88 -4.47 -5.81
N ARG A 57 2.13 -4.07 -7.07
CA ARG A 57 1.83 -4.89 -8.25
C ARG A 57 2.94 -5.90 -8.54
N ASP A 58 3.25 -6.74 -7.56
CA ASP A 58 4.10 -7.91 -7.75
C ASP A 58 3.24 -9.10 -8.20
N LEU A 59 3.49 -9.60 -9.42
CA LEU A 59 2.69 -10.67 -10.01
C LEU A 59 2.88 -12.01 -9.30
N GLY A 60 4.04 -12.25 -8.69
CA GLY A 60 4.29 -13.45 -7.88
C GLY A 60 3.48 -13.40 -6.59
N LEU A 61 3.53 -12.27 -5.88
CA LEU A 61 2.75 -12.05 -4.66
C LEU A 61 1.24 -12.10 -4.92
N LEU A 62 0.77 -11.49 -6.02
CA LEU A 62 -0.64 -11.53 -6.42
C LEU A 62 -1.13 -12.98 -6.61
N ARG A 63 -0.36 -13.79 -7.35
CA ARG A 63 -0.69 -15.21 -7.58
C ARG A 63 -0.65 -16.02 -6.30
N ALA A 64 0.31 -15.74 -5.41
CA ALA A 64 0.40 -16.42 -4.11
C ALA A 64 -0.82 -16.14 -3.24
N ILE A 65 -1.28 -14.89 -3.19
CA ILE A 65 -2.50 -14.51 -2.45
C ILE A 65 -3.74 -15.16 -3.07
N GLU A 66 -3.90 -15.11 -4.39
CA GLU A 66 -5.05 -15.69 -5.09
C GLU A 66 -5.08 -17.23 -5.03
N GLY A 67 -3.92 -17.87 -5.00
CA GLY A 67 -3.78 -19.32 -4.90
C GLY A 67 -3.96 -19.90 -3.49
N TYR A 68 -3.88 -19.07 -2.45
CA TYR A 68 -4.07 -19.52 -1.07
C TYR A 68 -5.55 -19.44 -0.68
N GLU A 69 -6.19 -20.60 -0.56
CA GLU A 69 -7.65 -20.72 -0.36
C GLU A 69 -8.21 -19.83 0.76
N PRO A 70 -7.59 -19.73 1.96
CA PRO A 70 -8.12 -18.89 3.02
C PRO A 70 -8.16 -17.40 2.68
N PHE A 71 -7.27 -16.95 1.79
CA PHE A 71 -7.20 -15.55 1.32
C PHE A 71 -7.87 -15.34 -0.03
N ASN A 72 -8.25 -16.41 -0.72
CA ASN A 72 -8.99 -16.31 -1.97
C ASN A 72 -10.33 -15.59 -1.72
N GLY A 73 -10.66 -14.65 -2.61
CA GLY A 73 -11.85 -13.82 -2.48
C GLY A 73 -11.76 -12.67 -1.47
N ILE A 74 -10.67 -12.54 -0.69
CA ILE A 74 -10.46 -11.33 0.12
C ILE A 74 -10.24 -10.15 -0.83
N PRO A 75 -10.98 -9.03 -0.67
CA PRO A 75 -10.76 -7.83 -1.46
C PRO A 75 -9.29 -7.39 -1.46
N HIS A 76 -8.73 -7.23 -2.65
CA HIS A 76 -7.32 -6.92 -2.84
C HIS A 76 -7.17 -5.58 -3.56
N ILE A 77 -6.50 -4.63 -2.91
CA ILE A 77 -6.20 -3.32 -3.45
C ILE A 77 -4.72 -3.26 -3.83
N LEU A 78 -4.42 -2.77 -5.02
CA LEU A 78 -3.05 -2.46 -5.42
C LEU A 78 -2.68 -1.05 -4.97
N CYS A 79 -1.43 -0.89 -4.51
CA CYS A 79 -0.91 0.38 -4.03
C CYS A 79 -0.98 1.46 -5.13
N ARG A 80 -1.85 2.45 -4.93
CA ARG A 80 -2.04 3.56 -5.88
C ARG A 80 -0.77 4.39 -6.04
N TRP A 81 0.04 4.53 -5.00
CA TRP A 81 1.29 5.28 -5.08
C TRP A 81 2.28 4.62 -6.05
N HIS A 82 2.51 3.31 -5.92
CA HIS A 82 3.37 2.58 -6.84
C HIS A 82 2.81 2.53 -8.26
N ALA A 83 1.49 2.42 -8.43
CA ALA A 83 0.86 2.55 -9.74
C ALA A 83 1.18 3.92 -10.38
N ASN A 84 0.99 5.01 -9.64
CA ASN A 84 1.29 6.37 -10.12
C ASN A 84 2.78 6.56 -10.43
N MET A 85 3.68 6.05 -9.59
CA MET A 85 5.13 6.12 -9.83
C MET A 85 5.54 5.33 -11.06
N ASN A 86 4.95 4.16 -11.28
CA ASN A 86 5.22 3.34 -12.45
C ASN A 86 4.71 4.00 -13.74
N VAL A 87 3.49 4.55 -13.74
CA VAL A 87 2.97 5.34 -14.87
C VAL A 87 3.86 6.54 -15.15
N LEU A 88 4.26 7.29 -14.12
CA LEU A 88 5.18 8.42 -14.27
C LEU A 88 6.51 7.98 -14.89
N SER A 89 7.14 6.93 -14.35
CA SER A 89 8.48 6.49 -14.79
C SER A 89 8.46 5.89 -16.20
N LYS A 90 7.52 4.97 -16.47
CA LYS A 90 7.47 4.22 -17.73
C LYS A 90 6.89 5.02 -18.90
N CYS A 91 5.97 5.96 -18.64
CA CYS A 91 5.41 6.76 -19.72
C CYS A 91 6.28 7.96 -20.09
N LYS A 92 7.10 8.48 -19.17
CA LYS A 92 7.92 9.70 -19.38
C LYS A 92 8.74 9.68 -20.67
N GLN A 93 9.28 8.52 -21.05
CA GLN A 93 10.13 8.37 -22.24
C GLN A 93 9.41 8.63 -23.57
N HIS A 94 8.07 8.57 -23.58
CA HIS A 94 7.25 8.80 -24.78
C HIS A 94 6.88 10.27 -24.97
N PHE A 95 7.30 11.15 -24.06
CA PHE A 95 7.00 12.57 -24.10
C PHE A 95 8.28 13.41 -24.21
N PRO A 96 8.19 14.69 -24.61
CA PRO A 96 9.34 15.58 -24.63
C PRO A 96 10.07 15.64 -23.28
N LYS A 97 11.40 15.73 -23.33
CA LYS A 97 12.23 15.82 -22.12
C LYS A 97 11.87 17.08 -21.32
N ALA A 98 11.99 16.95 -19.99
CA ALA A 98 11.86 18.10 -19.10
C ALA A 98 12.93 19.15 -19.44
N LYS A 99 12.53 20.42 -19.42
CA LYS A 99 13.41 21.56 -19.71
C LYS A 99 13.79 22.27 -18.42
N TRP A 100 15.02 22.75 -18.34
CA TRP A 100 15.43 23.58 -17.22
C TRP A 100 14.76 24.94 -17.30
N ASP A 101 14.14 25.37 -16.20
CA ASP A 101 13.59 26.71 -16.05
C ASP A 101 14.52 27.52 -15.13
N PRO A 102 15.23 28.53 -15.68
CA PRO A 102 16.12 29.40 -14.89
C PRO A 102 15.38 30.20 -13.82
N ALA A 103 14.11 30.56 -14.02
CA ALA A 103 13.33 31.37 -13.09
C ALA A 103 12.99 30.60 -11.82
N THR A 104 12.56 29.34 -11.97
CA THR A 104 12.23 28.46 -10.84
C THR A 104 13.41 27.61 -10.35
N ARG A 105 14.54 27.64 -11.06
CA ARG A 105 15.73 26.79 -10.83
C ARG A 105 15.38 25.31 -10.73
N LYS A 106 14.47 24.84 -11.57
CA LYS A 106 13.97 23.46 -11.57
C LYS A 106 13.76 22.95 -12.99
N ALA A 107 13.85 21.63 -13.15
CA ALA A 107 13.42 20.98 -14.38
C ALA A 107 11.89 20.93 -14.44
N VAL A 108 11.30 21.57 -15.44
CA VAL A 108 9.86 21.62 -15.69
C VAL A 108 9.48 20.56 -16.72
N ARG A 109 8.47 19.77 -16.37
CA ARG A 109 7.91 18.74 -17.24
C ARG A 109 7.19 19.36 -18.44
N ALA A 110 7.26 18.71 -19.60
CA ALA A 110 6.48 19.09 -20.77
C ALA A 110 4.98 19.13 -20.47
N ALA A 111 4.27 20.13 -21.00
CA ALA A 111 2.84 20.32 -20.75
C ALA A 111 2.01 19.11 -21.19
N GLU A 112 2.40 18.47 -22.30
CA GLU A 112 1.80 17.23 -22.84
C GLU A 112 1.85 16.11 -21.80
N PHE A 113 3.00 15.92 -21.15
CA PHE A 113 3.17 14.86 -20.17
C PHE A 113 2.43 15.19 -18.87
N THR A 114 2.36 16.46 -18.49
CA THR A 114 1.51 16.90 -17.36
C THR A 114 0.04 16.60 -17.63
N ARG A 115 -0.48 16.96 -18.81
CA ARG A 115 -1.88 16.63 -19.22
C ARG A 115 -2.16 15.13 -19.23
N PHE A 116 -1.20 14.32 -19.66
CA PHE A 116 -1.31 12.85 -19.61
C PHE A 116 -1.43 12.33 -18.18
N LEU A 117 -0.58 12.82 -17.25
CA LEU A 117 -0.63 12.40 -15.85
C LEU A 117 -1.89 12.88 -15.14
N GLU A 118 -2.38 14.07 -15.47
CA GLU A 118 -3.68 14.58 -15.00
C GLU A 118 -4.84 13.69 -15.50
N ALA A 119 -4.83 13.29 -16.77
CA ALA A 119 -5.82 12.39 -17.33
C ALA A 119 -5.78 11.00 -16.67
N TRP A 120 -4.59 10.45 -16.45
CA TRP A 120 -4.41 9.21 -15.68
C TRP A 120 -4.96 9.34 -14.25
N ASN A 121 -4.60 10.40 -13.53
CA ASN A 121 -5.09 10.63 -12.17
C ASN A 121 -6.61 10.79 -12.13
N ALA A 122 -7.19 11.50 -13.10
CA ALA A 122 -8.63 11.66 -13.21
C ALA A 122 -9.34 10.32 -13.49
N LEU A 123 -8.74 9.47 -14.32
CA LEU A 123 -9.23 8.12 -14.62
C LEU A 123 -9.19 7.23 -13.37
N ALA A 124 -8.04 7.17 -12.69
CA ALA A 124 -7.86 6.35 -11.49
C ALA A 124 -8.71 6.81 -10.29
N ASN A 125 -9.08 8.09 -10.22
CA ASN A 125 -9.91 8.66 -9.16
C ASN A 125 -11.37 8.86 -9.56
N ALA A 126 -11.83 8.27 -10.67
CA ALA A 126 -13.23 8.35 -11.08
C ALA A 126 -14.16 7.82 -9.98
N GLU A 127 -15.17 8.61 -9.61
CA GLU A 127 -16.07 8.32 -8.48
C GLU A 127 -17.18 7.32 -8.83
N THR A 128 -17.55 7.23 -10.11
CA THR A 128 -18.56 6.30 -10.61
C THR A 128 -18.03 5.51 -11.80
N GLU A 129 -18.61 4.34 -12.07
CA GLU A 129 -18.28 3.56 -13.27
C GLU A 129 -18.58 4.32 -14.56
N ALA A 130 -19.66 5.11 -14.60
CA ALA A 130 -20.00 5.93 -15.75
C ALA A 130 -18.93 6.99 -16.03
N LEU A 131 -18.46 7.71 -15.01
CA LEU A 131 -17.37 8.67 -15.15
C LEU A 131 -16.05 7.98 -15.51
N PHE A 132 -15.79 6.79 -14.97
CA PHE A 132 -14.62 6.00 -15.35
C PHE A 132 -14.65 5.66 -16.84
N ASN A 133 -15.75 5.11 -17.34
CA ASN A 133 -15.91 4.74 -18.74
C ASN A 133 -15.79 5.98 -19.65
N GLN A 134 -16.44 7.10 -19.30
CA GLN A 134 -16.30 8.35 -20.04
C GLN A 134 -14.84 8.81 -20.14
N LYS A 135 -14.14 8.86 -19.00
CA LYS A 135 -12.72 9.26 -18.95
C LYS A 135 -11.83 8.27 -19.68
N LEU A 136 -12.15 6.98 -19.65
CA LEU A 136 -11.41 5.93 -20.33
C LEU A 136 -11.50 6.11 -21.85
N GLU A 137 -12.68 6.40 -22.37
CA GLU A 137 -12.86 6.68 -23.80
C GLU A 137 -12.10 7.94 -24.22
N HIS A 138 -12.17 9.00 -23.43
CA HIS A 138 -11.37 10.21 -23.69
C HIS A 138 -9.87 9.95 -23.61
N PHE A 139 -9.43 9.05 -22.72
CA PHE A 139 -8.02 8.67 -22.56
C PHE A 139 -7.49 7.89 -23.78
N LYS A 140 -8.37 7.17 -24.49
CA LYS A 140 -8.06 6.36 -25.69
C LYS A 140 -8.16 7.13 -27.00
N GLU A 141 -8.66 8.37 -26.99
CA GLU A 141 -8.83 9.17 -28.20
C GLU A 141 -7.53 9.23 -29.04
N ALA A 142 -7.64 8.85 -30.30
CA ALA A 142 -6.50 8.80 -31.21
C ALA A 142 -5.82 10.17 -31.33
N GLY A 143 -4.49 10.18 -31.23
CA GLY A 143 -3.69 11.41 -31.32
C GLY A 143 -3.71 12.30 -30.08
N ARG A 144 -4.49 11.98 -29.04
CA ARG A 144 -4.51 12.75 -27.79
C ARG A 144 -3.22 12.60 -27.00
N PHE A 145 -2.69 11.39 -26.93
CA PHE A 145 -1.46 11.03 -26.23
C PHE A 145 -0.66 10.03 -27.06
N PRO A 146 0.66 9.89 -26.83
CA PRO A 146 1.47 8.87 -27.50
C PRO A 146 0.90 7.45 -27.28
N ASP A 147 0.67 6.72 -28.38
CA ASP A 147 0.03 5.39 -28.35
C ASP A 147 0.75 4.39 -27.44
N ALA A 148 2.08 4.46 -27.38
CA ALA A 148 2.89 3.62 -26.50
C ALA A 148 2.61 3.88 -25.01
N ALA A 149 2.38 5.13 -24.62
CA ALA A 149 2.05 5.49 -23.25
C ALA A 149 0.62 5.07 -22.89
N VAL A 150 -0.33 5.24 -23.81
CA VAL A 150 -1.73 4.78 -23.65
C VAL A 150 -1.76 3.26 -23.53
N SER A 151 -1.11 2.54 -24.44
CA SER A 151 -1.03 1.07 -24.45
C SER A 151 -0.41 0.54 -23.16
N TYR A 152 0.64 1.18 -22.64
CA TYR A 152 1.21 0.82 -21.34
C TYR A 152 0.18 0.93 -20.23
N VAL A 153 -0.54 2.06 -20.11
CA VAL A 153 -1.55 2.26 -19.06
C VAL A 153 -2.66 1.21 -19.16
N LEU A 154 -3.19 0.98 -20.37
CA LEU A 154 -4.29 0.05 -20.58
C LEU A 154 -3.89 -1.39 -20.25
N ASN A 155 -2.82 -1.88 -20.86
CA ASN A 155 -2.40 -3.28 -20.75
C ASN A 155 -1.78 -3.60 -19.39
N THR A 156 -1.20 -2.62 -18.71
CA THR A 156 -0.53 -2.83 -17.42
C THR A 156 -1.45 -2.59 -16.24
N TRP A 157 -2.37 -1.63 -16.31
CA TRP A 157 -3.10 -1.17 -15.13
C TRP A 157 -4.61 -1.30 -15.28
N ILE A 158 -5.19 -0.86 -16.40
CA ILE A 158 -6.64 -0.79 -16.54
C ILE A 158 -7.26 -2.14 -16.86
N THR A 159 -6.84 -2.78 -17.96
CA THR A 159 -7.41 -4.07 -18.40
C THR A 159 -7.30 -5.16 -17.33
N PRO A 160 -6.12 -5.38 -16.70
CA PRO A 160 -6.00 -6.43 -15.70
C PRO A 160 -6.42 -6.03 -14.28
N TRP A 161 -6.40 -4.74 -13.91
CA TRP A 161 -6.43 -4.35 -12.50
C TRP A 161 -7.32 -3.15 -12.16
N LYS A 162 -8.23 -2.71 -13.03
CA LYS A 162 -9.11 -1.56 -12.72
C LYS A 162 -9.88 -1.78 -11.41
N GLU A 163 -10.32 -3.00 -11.15
CA GLU A 163 -11.08 -3.39 -9.95
C GLU A 163 -10.24 -3.26 -8.66
N LYS A 164 -8.92 -3.35 -8.76
CA LYS A 164 -7.98 -3.26 -7.64
C LYS A 164 -7.36 -1.86 -7.46
N ILE A 165 -7.60 -0.92 -8.37
CA ILE A 165 -6.91 0.40 -8.40
C ILE A 165 -7.87 1.58 -8.44
N VAL A 166 -8.87 1.53 -9.31
CA VAL A 166 -9.70 2.69 -9.61
C VAL A 166 -10.72 2.88 -8.49
N ARG A 167 -10.88 4.14 -8.07
CA ARG A 167 -11.68 4.54 -6.92
C ARG A 167 -13.10 3.95 -6.92
N CYS A 168 -13.85 4.07 -8.02
CA CYS A 168 -15.23 3.57 -8.07
C CYS A 168 -15.39 2.04 -7.89
N PHE A 169 -14.34 1.25 -8.14
CA PHE A 169 -14.35 -0.19 -7.87
C PHE A 169 -13.82 -0.50 -6.46
N VAL A 170 -12.75 0.17 -6.05
CA VAL A 170 -12.10 -0.06 -4.74
C VAL A 170 -12.94 0.45 -3.57
N ASP A 171 -13.60 1.61 -3.71
CA ASP A 171 -14.39 2.24 -2.65
C ASP A 171 -15.67 1.45 -2.30
N ARG A 172 -15.95 0.33 -2.99
CA ARG A 172 -16.97 -0.66 -2.60
C ARG A 172 -16.58 -1.41 -1.33
N TYR A 173 -15.30 -1.46 -1.01
CA TYR A 173 -14.77 -2.13 0.18
C TYR A 173 -14.45 -1.11 1.28
N ARG A 174 -14.61 -1.52 2.53
CA ARG A 174 -14.37 -0.64 3.69
C ARG A 174 -12.87 -0.54 4.02
N HIS A 175 -12.10 0.10 3.14
CA HIS A 175 -10.65 0.23 3.27
C HIS A 175 -10.19 1.41 4.14
N PHE A 176 -11.10 2.23 4.70
CA PHE A 176 -10.79 3.35 5.61
C PHE A 176 -9.73 4.35 5.09
N GLY A 177 -9.59 4.46 3.77
CA GLY A 177 -8.56 5.29 3.11
C GLY A 177 -7.21 4.61 2.89
N TYR A 178 -7.01 3.35 3.32
CA TYR A 178 -5.79 2.58 3.05
C TYR A 178 -5.79 2.03 1.64
N VAL A 179 -5.21 2.81 0.73
CA VAL A 179 -5.09 2.47 -0.70
C VAL A 179 -3.64 2.51 -1.19
N THR A 180 -2.71 2.63 -0.25
CA THR A 180 -1.27 2.66 -0.48
C THR A 180 -0.58 1.79 0.55
N THR A 181 0.56 1.22 0.19
CA THR A 181 1.50 0.52 1.08
C THR A 181 2.45 1.48 1.80
N SER A 182 2.11 2.78 1.87
CA SER A 182 2.95 3.81 2.52
C SER A 182 3.23 3.53 4.00
N ILE A 183 2.38 2.74 4.65
CA ILE A 183 2.58 2.30 6.03
C ILE A 183 3.70 1.27 6.18
N VAL A 184 4.03 0.55 5.11
CA VAL A 184 5.00 -0.56 5.11
C VAL A 184 6.43 -0.03 5.11
N GLU A 185 6.72 1.10 4.47
CA GLU A 185 8.08 1.63 4.42
C GLU A 185 8.60 2.07 5.81
N PRO A 186 7.87 2.86 6.61
CA PRO A 186 8.28 3.14 8.00
C PRO A 186 8.38 1.88 8.86
N ALA A 187 7.49 0.91 8.65
CA ALA A 187 7.49 -0.36 9.36
C ALA A 187 8.74 -1.21 9.04
N ASN A 188 9.11 -1.28 7.76
CA ASN A 188 10.35 -1.89 7.29
C ASN A 188 11.57 -1.18 7.87
N ALA A 189 11.57 0.15 7.87
CA ALA A 189 12.67 0.92 8.44
C ALA A 189 12.81 0.68 9.95
N ALA A 190 11.71 0.56 10.68
CA ALA A 190 11.72 0.26 12.11
C ALA A 190 12.35 -1.11 12.40
N ILE A 191 11.93 -2.18 11.72
CA ILE A 191 12.52 -3.51 11.89
C ILE A 191 14.02 -3.49 11.53
N LYS A 192 14.38 -2.88 10.38
CA LYS A 192 15.77 -2.80 9.94
C LYS A 192 16.69 -2.09 10.93
N ARG A 193 16.19 -1.10 11.68
CA ARG A 193 16.96 -0.44 12.75
C ARG A 193 17.28 -1.38 13.91
N PHE A 194 16.38 -2.29 14.26
CA PHE A 194 16.64 -3.28 15.30
C PHE A 194 17.60 -4.37 14.85
N LEU A 195 17.57 -4.74 13.57
CA LEU A 195 18.48 -5.74 13.01
C LEU A 195 19.95 -5.26 12.96
N TRP A 196 20.21 -3.96 13.14
CA TRP A 196 21.53 -3.33 13.34
C TRP A 196 22.56 -3.47 12.19
N GLY A 197 22.39 -4.41 11.26
CA GLY A 197 23.31 -4.64 10.14
C GLY A 197 22.86 -5.76 9.19
N ASN A 198 23.71 -6.07 8.21
CA ASN A 198 23.52 -7.16 7.24
C ASN A 198 24.41 -8.39 7.56
N THR A 199 25.04 -8.40 8.73
CA THR A 199 25.91 -9.47 9.24
C THR A 199 25.39 -9.95 10.59
N GLY A 200 25.39 -11.27 10.81
CA GLY A 200 24.91 -11.88 12.04
C GLY A 200 24.33 -13.27 11.80
N ASP A 201 24.34 -14.10 12.84
CA ASP A 201 23.68 -15.41 12.82
C ASP A 201 22.17 -15.28 13.07
N LEU A 202 21.42 -16.35 12.78
CA LEU A 202 19.96 -16.38 12.96
C LEU A 202 19.51 -16.21 14.42
N SER A 203 20.32 -16.61 15.40
CA SER A 203 20.00 -16.41 16.83
C SER A 203 20.08 -14.94 17.21
N THR A 204 21.07 -14.22 16.68
CA THR A 204 21.19 -12.77 16.85
C THR A 204 20.02 -12.04 16.18
N VAL A 205 19.67 -12.41 14.95
CA VAL A 205 18.49 -11.88 14.26
C VAL A 205 17.20 -12.15 15.05
N PHE A 206 17.02 -13.37 15.56
CA PHE A 206 15.86 -13.73 16.36
C PHE A 206 15.72 -12.86 17.61
N ARG A 207 16.81 -12.67 18.38
CA ARG A 207 16.81 -11.79 19.56
C ARG A 207 16.50 -10.34 19.20
N HIS A 208 17.00 -9.84 18.07
CA HIS A 208 16.68 -8.49 17.61
C HIS A 208 15.21 -8.33 17.23
N LEU A 209 14.63 -9.33 16.56
CA LEU A 209 13.21 -9.35 16.25
C LEU A 209 12.37 -9.44 17.54
N GLU A 210 12.73 -10.29 18.50
CA GLU A 210 12.04 -10.36 19.79
C GLU A 210 12.02 -9.01 20.52
N ASN A 211 13.16 -8.32 20.56
CA ASN A 211 13.26 -6.98 21.13
C ASN A 211 12.40 -5.97 20.38
N PHE A 212 12.37 -6.04 19.04
CA PHE A 212 11.50 -5.21 18.21
C PHE A 212 10.02 -5.44 18.53
N TRP A 213 9.59 -6.69 18.60
CA TRP A 213 8.19 -7.03 18.90
C TRP A 213 7.77 -6.57 20.30
N ARG A 214 8.63 -6.78 21.30
CA ARG A 214 8.42 -6.27 22.67
C ARG A 214 8.29 -4.75 22.71
N TYR A 215 9.17 -4.05 21.99
CA TYR A 215 9.14 -2.59 21.87
C TYR A 215 7.84 -2.11 21.21
N GLN A 216 7.46 -2.70 20.08
CA GLN A 216 6.25 -2.35 19.35
C GLN A 216 4.99 -2.56 20.22
N LEU A 217 4.91 -3.68 20.94
CA LEU A 217 3.80 -3.95 21.86
C LEU A 217 3.71 -2.90 22.97
N ALA A 218 4.85 -2.53 23.58
CA ALA A 218 4.89 -1.50 24.62
C ALA A 218 4.44 -0.12 24.10
N GLU A 219 4.83 0.25 22.87
CA GLU A 219 4.37 1.49 22.23
C GLU A 219 2.86 1.49 22.00
N ILE A 220 2.31 0.41 21.44
CA ILE A 220 0.88 0.28 21.16
C ILE A 220 0.08 0.42 22.47
N GLN A 221 0.43 -0.35 23.50
CA GLN A 221 -0.23 -0.28 24.81
C GLN A 221 -0.06 1.10 25.46
N GLY A 222 1.10 1.73 25.30
CA GLY A 222 1.36 3.09 25.79
C GLY A 222 0.41 4.11 25.16
N HIS A 223 0.20 4.03 23.84
CA HIS A 223 -0.72 4.89 23.12
C HIS A 223 -2.19 4.66 23.51
N GLU A 224 -2.60 3.41 23.69
CA GLU A 224 -3.95 3.06 24.16
C GLU A 224 -4.23 3.67 25.54
N ARG A 225 -3.31 3.50 26.49
CA ARG A 225 -3.41 4.08 27.84
C ARG A 225 -3.52 5.61 27.80
N GLN A 226 -2.66 6.27 27.01
CA GLN A 226 -2.70 7.73 26.86
C GLN A 226 -4.05 8.22 26.31
N ARG A 227 -4.64 7.50 25.34
CA ARG A 227 -5.94 7.84 24.78
C ARG A 227 -7.08 7.64 25.76
N TYR A 228 -7.10 6.50 26.45
CA TYR A 228 -8.08 6.24 27.49
C TYR A 228 -8.09 7.36 28.54
N ASN A 229 -6.91 7.76 29.01
CA ASN A 229 -6.76 8.86 29.96
C ASN A 229 -7.28 10.19 29.41
N LYS A 230 -7.03 10.51 28.13
CA LYS A 230 -7.58 11.73 27.49
C LYS A 230 -9.10 11.68 27.41
N LEU A 231 -9.67 10.56 27.00
CA LEU A 231 -11.13 10.39 26.89
C LEU A 231 -11.78 10.50 28.27
N PHE A 232 -11.24 9.79 29.26
CA PHE A 232 -11.72 9.82 30.64
C PHE A 232 -11.71 11.24 31.22
N ASN A 233 -10.62 11.98 31.03
CA ASN A 233 -10.51 13.36 31.50
C ASN A 233 -11.48 14.30 30.77
N TYR A 234 -11.68 14.11 29.47
CA TYR A 234 -12.66 14.88 28.69
C TYR A 234 -14.10 14.63 29.18
N THR A 235 -14.50 13.36 29.33
CA THR A 235 -15.83 12.99 29.84
C THR A 235 -16.06 13.51 31.25
N ARG A 236 -15.06 13.40 32.14
CA ARG A 236 -15.12 13.95 33.49
C ARG A 236 -15.32 15.47 33.49
N LYS A 237 -14.69 16.18 32.55
CA LYS A 237 -14.86 17.63 32.39
C LYS A 237 -16.26 17.99 31.88
N LEU A 238 -16.82 17.21 30.95
CA LEU A 238 -18.19 17.41 30.46
C LEU A 238 -19.23 17.17 31.56
N LEU A 239 -19.11 16.08 32.32
CA LEU A 239 -20.05 15.76 33.41
C LEU A 239 -20.02 16.81 34.53
N ARG A 240 -18.87 17.44 34.80
CA ARG A 240 -18.76 18.55 35.76
C ARG A 240 -19.42 19.84 35.28
N ASN A 241 -19.61 20.01 33.97
CA ASN A 241 -20.10 21.23 33.36
C ASN A 241 -21.55 21.11 32.85
N MET A 242 -22.25 20.00 33.15
CA MET A 242 -23.68 19.88 32.86
C MET A 242 -24.48 20.69 33.89
N PRO A 243 -25.36 21.62 33.46
CA PRO A 243 -26.30 22.26 34.38
C PRO A 243 -27.27 21.22 34.94
N CYS A 244 -27.58 21.33 36.24
CA CYS A 244 -28.61 20.53 36.92
C CYS A 244 -30.00 20.73 36.31
#